data_AF-A0A917PUX0-F1
#
_entry.id   AF-A0A917PUX0-F1
#
_cell.length_a   1.000
_cell.length_b   1.000
_cell.length_c   1.000
_cell.angle_alpha   90.00
_cell.angle_beta   90.00
_cell.angle_gamma   90.00
#
_symmetry.space_group_name_H-M   'P 1'
#
loop_
_entity.id
_entity.type
_entity.pdbx_description
1 polymer ?
#
loop_
_entity_poly.entity_id
_entity_poly.type
_entity_poly.pdbx_seq_one_letter_code
_entity_poly.pdbx_strand_id
1 'polypeptide(L)'
;MDDRGFVWAHFKLNAEQRLRGFNFFVVLAIFADGGVLAALERGFSPGLLILLGAFTVLLALVFWLVDARSRQLLQLTIKALREIEAEFPASYQLFANDAKGQHPIISYTFAIRALLLAQMGFGLGVVIYGLYHW
;
A
#
# COMPACT_ATOMS: atom_id res chain seq x y z
N MET A 1 13.79 28.53 -6.45
CA MET A 1 13.23 27.84 -5.25
C MET A 1 14.42 27.38 -4.43
N ASP A 2 14.42 27.59 -3.11
CA ASP A 2 15.46 27.08 -2.20
C ASP A 2 15.50 25.54 -2.29
N ASP A 3 16.69 24.94 -2.38
CA ASP A 3 16.89 23.49 -2.54
C ASP A 3 16.18 22.72 -1.43
N ARG A 4 16.17 23.28 -0.20
CA ARG A 4 15.45 22.73 0.95
C ARG A 4 13.93 22.66 0.73
N GLY A 5 13.37 23.69 0.11
CA GLY A 5 11.95 23.75 -0.24
C GLY A 5 11.57 22.73 -1.31
N PHE A 6 12.48 22.44 -2.25
CA PHE A 6 12.28 21.41 -3.28
C PHE A 6 12.20 20.01 -2.66
N VAL A 7 13.14 19.66 -1.77
CA VAL A 7 13.15 18.34 -1.12
C VAL A 7 11.91 18.14 -0.24
N TRP A 8 11.49 19.17 0.52
CA TRP A 8 10.25 19.11 1.30
C TRP A 8 9.00 18.94 0.44
N ALA A 9 8.90 19.69 -0.66
CA ALA A 9 7.79 19.56 -1.60
C ALA A 9 7.72 18.13 -2.20
N HIS A 10 8.88 17.56 -2.54
CA HIS A 10 8.96 16.19 -3.04
C HIS A 10 8.56 15.15 -1.98
N PHE A 11 8.94 15.36 -0.71
CA PHE A 11 8.52 14.49 0.40
C PHE A 11 7.00 14.49 0.55
N LYS A 12 6.41 15.69 0.64
CA LYS A 12 4.97 15.89 0.78
C LYS A 12 4.21 15.24 -0.37
N LEU A 13 4.65 15.48 -1.62
CA LEU A 13 4.03 14.89 -2.80
C LEU A 13 4.03 13.35 -2.74
N ASN A 14 5.17 12.73 -2.39
CA ASN A 14 5.28 11.27 -2.31
C ASN A 14 4.40 10.69 -1.18
N ALA A 15 4.33 11.37 -0.03
CA ALA A 15 3.47 10.96 1.08
C ALA A 15 1.98 11.02 0.69
N GLU A 16 1.56 12.10 0.03
CA GLU A 16 0.18 12.27 -0.45
C GLU A 16 -0.19 11.25 -1.54
N GLN A 17 0.73 10.98 -2.49
CA GLN A 17 0.54 9.97 -3.53
C GLN A 17 0.34 8.58 -2.92
N ARG A 18 1.12 8.23 -1.89
CA ARG A 18 1.00 6.95 -1.18
C ARG A 18 -0.37 6.79 -0.51
N LEU A 19 -0.83 7.81 0.22
CA LEU A 19 -2.14 7.79 0.88
C LEU A 19 -3.29 7.71 -0.14
N ARG A 20 -3.18 8.45 -1.25
CA ARG A 20 -4.16 8.40 -2.34
C ARG A 20 -4.22 7.02 -2.98
N GLY A 21 -3.06 6.42 -3.24
CA GLY A 21 -2.95 5.05 -3.75
C GLY A 21 -3.60 4.03 -2.81
N PHE A 22 -3.38 4.15 -1.50
CA PHE A 22 -4.04 3.30 -0.51
C PHE A 22 -5.57 3.44 -0.54
N ASN A 23 -6.09 4.67 -0.61
CA ASN A 23 -7.54 4.89 -0.67
C ASN A 23 -8.18 4.26 -1.92
N PHE A 24 -7.52 4.37 -3.08
CA PHE A 24 -7.99 3.70 -4.30
C PHE A 24 -7.96 2.17 -4.17
N PHE A 25 -6.92 1.62 -3.55
CA PHE A 25 -6.86 0.18 -3.28
C PHE A 25 -8.05 -0.28 -2.45
N VAL A 26 -8.36 0.39 -1.34
CA VAL A 26 -9.46 0.01 -0.45
C VAL A 26 -10.81 -0.01 -1.19
N VAL A 27 -11.09 1.02 -1.99
CA VAL A 27 -12.34 1.09 -2.75
C VAL A 27 -12.45 -0.05 -3.76
N LEU A 28 -11.37 -0.32 -4.50
CA LEU A 28 -11.36 -1.39 -5.49
C LEU A 28 -11.37 -2.79 -4.86
N ALA A 29 -10.76 -2.96 -3.70
CA ALA A 29 -10.79 -4.20 -2.91
C ALA A 29 -12.22 -4.51 -2.46
N ILE A 30 -12.91 -3.54 -1.84
CA ILE A 30 -14.32 -3.70 -1.44
C ILE A 30 -15.20 -4.05 -2.66
N PHE A 31 -14.96 -3.40 -3.80
CA PHE A 31 -15.69 -3.71 -5.03
C PHE A 31 -15.42 -5.15 -5.53
N ALA A 32 -14.15 -5.57 -5.56
CA ALA A 32 -13.77 -6.91 -5.98
C ALA A 32 -14.34 -7.98 -5.04
N ASP A 33 -14.25 -7.76 -3.73
CA ASP A 33 -14.77 -8.67 -2.71
C ASP A 33 -16.30 -8.77 -2.78
N GLY A 34 -16.99 -7.65 -2.94
CA GLY A 34 -18.43 -7.62 -3.18
C GLY A 34 -18.83 -8.39 -4.44
N GLY A 35 -18.04 -8.27 -5.52
CA GLY A 35 -18.22 -9.04 -6.75
C GLY A 35 -18.07 -10.55 -6.53
N VAL A 36 -17.06 -10.97 -5.77
CA VAL A 36 -16.85 -12.39 -5.40
C VAL A 36 -18.02 -12.91 -4.56
N LEU A 37 -18.41 -12.20 -3.51
CA LEU A 37 -19.49 -12.62 -2.61
C LEU A 37 -20.82 -12.72 -3.36
N ALA A 38 -21.15 -11.73 -4.19
CA ALA A 38 -22.35 -11.78 -5.02
C ALA A 38 -22.33 -12.95 -6.01
N ALA A 39 -21.16 -13.32 -6.53
CA ALA A 39 -21.02 -14.47 -7.42
C ALA A 39 -21.20 -15.81 -6.69
N LEU A 40 -20.73 -15.90 -5.45
CA LEU A 40 -20.96 -17.05 -4.58
C LEU A 40 -22.44 -17.18 -4.21
N GLU A 41 -23.09 -16.10 -3.79
CA GLU A 41 -24.51 -16.10 -3.40
C GLU A 41 -25.44 -16.50 -4.54
N ARG A 42 -25.14 -16.06 -5.77
CA ARG A 42 -25.95 -16.40 -6.95
C ARG A 42 -25.59 -17.75 -7.58
N GLY A 43 -24.59 -18.44 -7.06
CA GLY A 43 -24.13 -19.72 -7.60
C GLY A 43 -23.63 -19.60 -9.05
N PHE A 44 -22.92 -18.52 -9.38
CA PHE A 44 -22.33 -18.38 -10.72
C PHE A 44 -21.29 -19.47 -11.00
N SER A 45 -20.95 -19.63 -12.29
CA SER A 45 -20.06 -20.69 -12.73
C SER A 45 -18.70 -20.65 -12.01
N PRO A 46 -18.08 -21.82 -11.76
CA PRO A 46 -16.76 -21.92 -11.15
C PRO A 46 -15.71 -21.07 -11.86
N GLY A 47 -15.83 -20.92 -13.19
CA GLY A 47 -14.92 -20.09 -13.97
C GLY A 47 -15.04 -18.59 -13.73
N LEU A 48 -16.22 -18.09 -13.39
CA LEU A 48 -16.37 -16.70 -12.98
C LEU A 48 -15.67 -16.47 -11.63
N LEU A 49 -15.76 -17.41 -10.70
CA LEU A 49 -15.07 -17.32 -9.41
C LEU A 49 -13.55 -17.31 -9.58
N ILE A 50 -13.01 -18.18 -10.44
CA ILE A 50 -11.57 -18.17 -10.77
C ILE A 50 -11.16 -16.82 -11.36
N LEU A 51 -11.93 -16.28 -12.30
CA LEU A 51 -11.63 -14.99 -12.93
C LEU A 51 -11.64 -13.85 -11.90
N LEU A 52 -12.65 -13.80 -11.03
CA LEU A 52 -12.77 -12.78 -9.99
C LEU A 52 -11.67 -12.92 -8.94
N GLY A 53 -11.35 -14.13 -8.48
CA GLY A 53 -10.25 -14.37 -7.56
C GLY A 53 -8.89 -13.97 -8.15
N ALA A 54 -8.64 -14.31 -9.43
CA ALA A 54 -7.42 -13.93 -10.13
C ALA A 54 -7.32 -12.41 -10.29
N PHE A 55 -8.44 -11.74 -10.59
CA PHE A 55 -8.51 -10.28 -10.63
C PHE A 55 -8.17 -9.65 -9.26
N THR A 56 -8.69 -10.20 -8.16
CA THR A 56 -8.38 -9.73 -6.81
C THR A 56 -6.89 -9.86 -6.47
N VAL A 57 -6.25 -10.98 -6.84
CA VAL A 57 -4.81 -11.17 -6.67
C VAL A 57 -4.01 -10.18 -7.51
N LEU A 58 -4.38 -10.00 -8.79
CA LEU A 58 -3.74 -9.04 -9.68
C LEU A 58 -3.80 -7.62 -9.11
N LEU A 59 -4.97 -7.23 -8.58
CA LEU A 59 -5.18 -5.93 -7.97
C LEU A 59 -4.22 -5.71 -6.80
N ALA A 60 -4.13 -6.67 -5.89
CA ALA A 60 -3.22 -6.59 -4.76
C ALA A 60 -1.73 -6.53 -5.20
N LEU A 61 -1.35 -7.27 -6.26
CA LEU A 61 0.01 -7.21 -6.81
C LEU A 61 0.36 -5.83 -7.40
N VAL A 62 -0.56 -5.24 -8.17
CA VAL A 62 -0.35 -3.91 -8.76
C VAL A 62 -0.17 -2.86 -7.67
N PHE A 63 -1.05 -2.86 -6.66
CA PHE A 63 -0.96 -1.89 -5.56
C PHE A 63 0.26 -2.14 -4.66
N TRP A 64 0.69 -3.40 -4.50
CA TRP A 64 1.95 -3.71 -3.82
C TRP A 64 3.15 -3.08 -4.54
N LEU A 65 3.22 -3.20 -5.87
CA LEU A 65 4.30 -2.63 -6.66
C LEU A 65 4.30 -1.10 -6.61
N VAL A 66 3.13 -0.48 -6.70
CA VAL A 66 2.97 0.98 -6.56
C VAL A 66 3.43 1.45 -5.18
N ASP A 67 2.99 0.80 -4.09
CA ASP A 67 3.42 1.16 -2.73
C ASP A 67 4.93 0.93 -2.54
N ALA A 68 5.50 -0.12 -3.15
CA ALA A 68 6.94 -0.37 -3.12
C ALA A 68 7.77 0.77 -3.72
N ARG A 69 7.37 1.25 -4.90
CA ARG A 69 8.03 2.39 -5.55
C ARG A 69 7.89 3.68 -4.73
N SER A 70 6.69 3.98 -4.25
CA SER A 70 6.44 5.18 -3.43
C SER A 70 7.26 5.19 -2.14
N ARG A 71 7.40 4.03 -1.48
CA ARG A 71 8.25 3.88 -0.29
C ARG A 71 9.72 4.13 -0.60
N GLN A 72 10.25 3.63 -1.71
CA GLN A 72 11.64 3.84 -2.10
C GLN A 72 11.94 5.33 -2.29
N LEU A 73 11.06 6.06 -2.99
CA LEU A 73 11.21 7.50 -3.18
C LEU A 73 11.12 8.27 -1.86
N LEU A 74 10.16 7.92 -1.00
CA LEU A 74 9.98 8.54 0.31
C LEU A 74 11.22 8.34 1.20
N GLN A 75 11.84 7.15 1.17
CA GLN A 75 13.07 6.86 1.91
C GLN A 75 14.26 7.70 1.42
N LEU A 76 14.38 7.93 0.11
CA LEU A 76 15.41 8.84 -0.43
C LEU A 76 15.18 10.27 0.05
N THR A 77 13.94 10.73 0.09
CA THR A 77 13.63 12.08 0.55
C THR A 77 13.83 12.25 2.05
N ILE A 78 13.51 11.22 2.87
CA ILE A 78 13.81 11.23 4.31
C ILE A 78 15.31 11.36 4.56
N LYS A 79 16.16 10.63 3.80
CA LYS A 79 17.62 10.73 3.94
C LYS A 79 18.11 12.15 3.66
N ALA A 80 17.66 12.75 2.55
CA ALA A 80 18.00 14.13 2.22
C ALA A 80 17.48 15.14 3.27
N LEU A 81 16.26 14.95 3.80
CA LEU A 81 15.73 15.78 4.88
C LEU A 81 16.55 15.67 6.17
N ARG A 82 17.05 14.48 6.52
CA ARG A 82 17.90 14.31 7.70
C ARG A 82 19.24 15.03 7.56
N GLU A 83 19.82 15.05 6.37
CA GLU A 83 21.04 15.82 6.09
C GLU A 83 20.78 17.33 6.23
N ILE A 84 19.65 17.81 5.71
CA ILE A 84 19.23 19.21 5.86
C ILE A 84 18.95 19.57 7.33
N GLU A 85 18.25 18.69 8.07
CA GLU A 85 17.91 18.91 9.48
C GLU A 85 19.13 18.94 10.41
N ALA A 86 20.28 18.38 10.00
CA ALA A 86 21.49 18.35 10.82
C ALA A 86 22.04 19.75 11.16
N GLU A 87 21.74 20.74 10.32
CA GLU A 87 22.11 22.15 10.53
C GLU A 87 21.15 22.89 11.49
N PHE A 88 20.00 22.29 11.81
CA PHE A 88 18.98 22.90 12.67
C PHE A 88 19.17 22.52 14.15
N PRO A 89 18.66 23.35 15.08
CA PRO A 89 18.63 23.00 16.50
C PRO A 89 17.91 21.67 16.74
N ALA A 90 18.32 20.93 17.77
CA ALA A 90 17.81 19.58 18.08
C ALA A 90 16.27 19.49 18.23
N SER A 91 15.60 20.61 18.54
CA SER A 91 14.13 20.71 18.59
C SER A 91 13.43 20.60 17.23
N TYR A 92 14.14 20.91 16.14
CA TYR A 92 13.60 20.88 14.77
C TYR A 92 14.04 19.66 13.96
N GLN A 93 14.83 18.75 14.56
CA GLN A 93 15.31 17.51 13.93
C GLN A 93 14.27 16.40 14.03
N LEU A 94 13.08 16.61 13.47
CA LEU A 94 11.94 15.71 13.60
C LEU A 94 12.27 14.32 13.04
N PHE A 95 12.91 14.23 11.87
CA PHE A 95 13.23 12.94 11.24
C PHE A 95 14.43 12.24 11.88
N ALA A 96 15.35 12.98 12.51
CA ALA A 96 16.46 12.40 13.26
C ALA A 96 16.01 11.89 14.63
N ASN A 97 15.07 12.58 15.28
CA ASN A 97 14.48 12.17 16.55
C ASN A 97 13.54 10.96 16.36
N ASP A 98 12.74 10.95 15.30
CA ASP A 98 11.91 9.80 14.90
C ASP A 98 12.76 8.54 14.59
N ALA A 99 13.95 8.71 14.01
CA ALA A 99 14.90 7.60 13.77
C ALA A 99 15.35 6.89 15.07
N LYS A 100 15.40 7.62 16.19
CA LYS A 100 15.88 7.10 17.48
C LYS A 100 14.78 6.40 18.30
N GLY A 101 13.51 6.64 17.97
CA GLY A 101 12.36 6.20 18.77
C GLY A 101 11.43 5.17 18.13
N GLN A 102 11.68 4.73 16.89
CA GLN A 102 10.69 3.90 16.19
C GLN A 102 10.63 2.44 16.64
N HIS A 103 9.48 2.04 17.18
CA HIS A 103 9.02 0.66 17.16
C HIS A 103 8.57 0.30 15.73
N PRO A 104 9.16 -0.74 15.09
CA PRO A 104 8.89 -1.09 13.68
C PRO A 104 7.45 -1.57 13.41
N ILE A 105 6.70 -1.89 14.47
CA ILE A 105 5.35 -2.48 14.40
C ILE A 105 4.28 -1.41 14.15
N ILE A 106 4.48 -0.16 14.62
CA ILE A 106 3.51 0.93 14.44
C ILE A 106 3.92 1.78 13.23
N SER A 107 4.06 1.13 12.07
CA SER A 107 4.29 1.82 10.80
C SER A 107 3.09 1.65 9.90
N TYR A 108 2.64 2.74 9.28
CA TYR A 108 1.66 2.72 8.19
C TYR A 108 2.01 1.69 7.11
N THR A 109 3.30 1.41 6.92
CA THR A 109 3.79 0.39 5.98
C THR A 109 3.37 -1.02 6.36
N PHE A 110 3.34 -1.35 7.65
CA PHE A 110 2.92 -2.67 8.10
C PHE A 110 1.42 -2.88 7.83
N ALA A 111 0.58 -1.90 8.18
CA ALA A 111 -0.86 -1.96 7.96
C ALA A 111 -1.23 -2.15 6.47
N ILE A 112 -0.62 -1.37 5.57
CA ILE A 112 -0.87 -1.48 4.12
C ILE A 112 -0.45 -2.87 3.61
N ARG A 113 0.72 -3.38 4.04
CA ARG A 113 1.19 -4.71 3.60
C ARG A 113 0.32 -5.83 4.14
N ALA A 114 -0.10 -5.76 5.41
CA ALA A 114 -0.99 -6.74 6.01
C ALA A 114 -2.31 -6.82 5.22
N LEU A 115 -2.88 -5.66 4.85
CA LEU A 115 -4.11 -5.61 4.07
C LEU A 115 -3.92 -6.17 2.65
N LEU A 116 -2.82 -5.83 1.97
CA LEU A 116 -2.50 -6.39 0.65
C LEU A 116 -2.33 -7.92 0.69
N LEU A 117 -1.64 -8.45 1.72
CA LEU A 117 -1.47 -9.89 1.88
C LEU A 117 -2.79 -10.58 2.18
N ALA A 118 -3.65 -9.98 3.00
CA ALA A 118 -5.00 -10.48 3.25
C ALA A 118 -5.81 -10.54 1.94
N GLN A 119 -5.76 -9.48 1.13
CA GLN A 119 -6.43 -9.43 -0.18
C GLN A 119 -5.91 -10.50 -1.16
N MET A 120 -4.58 -10.69 -1.21
CA MET A 120 -3.99 -11.76 -2.02
C MET A 120 -4.43 -13.14 -1.54
N GLY A 121 -4.43 -13.37 -0.22
CA GLY A 121 -4.88 -14.62 0.39
C GLY A 121 -6.34 -14.92 0.08
N PHE A 122 -7.21 -13.91 0.19
CA PHE A 122 -8.62 -14.02 -0.18
C PHE A 122 -8.79 -14.37 -1.67
N GLY A 123 -8.15 -13.62 -2.57
CA GLY A 123 -8.23 -13.89 -4.01
C GLY A 123 -7.73 -15.28 -4.39
N LEU A 124 -6.60 -15.73 -3.82
CA LEU A 124 -6.09 -17.10 -4.01
C LEU A 124 -7.06 -18.16 -3.48
N GLY A 125 -7.65 -17.93 -2.30
CA GLY A 125 -8.66 -18.82 -1.73
C GLY A 125 -9.87 -18.98 -2.64
N VAL A 126 -10.33 -17.89 -3.26
CA VAL A 126 -11.45 -17.91 -4.21
C VAL A 126 -11.09 -18.67 -5.49
N VAL A 127 -9.88 -18.46 -6.03
CA VAL A 127 -9.40 -19.22 -7.20
C VAL A 127 -9.35 -20.71 -6.89
N ILE A 128 -8.77 -21.09 -5.75
CA ILE A 128 -8.68 -22.49 -5.31
C ILE A 128 -10.08 -23.08 -5.15
N TYR A 129 -11.01 -22.37 -4.50
CA TYR A 129 -12.39 -22.80 -4.35
C TYR A 129 -13.10 -23.03 -5.70
N GLY A 130 -12.93 -22.09 -6.63
CA GLY A 130 -13.45 -22.22 -8.00
C GLY A 130 -12.86 -23.40 -8.75
N LEU A 131 -11.56 -23.67 -8.62
CA LEU A 131 -10.90 -24.83 -9.22
C LEU A 131 -11.40 -26.17 -8.64
N TYR A 132 -11.72 -26.23 -7.34
CA TYR A 132 -12.29 -27.44 -6.72
C TYR A 132 -13.72 -27.76 -7.17
N HIS A 133 -14.47 -26.76 -7.64
CA HIS A 133 -15.86 -26.91 -8.08
C HIS A 133 -16.02 -26.91 -9.61
N TRP A 134 -14.93 -26.79 -10.37
CA TRP A 134 -14.92 -26.89 -11.83
C TRP A 134 -14.86 -28.35 -12.26
#